data_AF-A0A3N2Q0B4-F1
#
_entry.id   AF-A0A3N2Q0B4-F1
#
_cell.length_a   1.000
_cell.length_b   1.000
_cell.length_c   1.000
_cell.angle_alpha   90.00
_cell.angle_beta   90.00
_cell.angle_gamma   90.00
#
_symmetry.space_group_name_H-M   'P 1'
#
loop_
_entity.id
_entity.type
_entity.pdbx_description
1 polymer ?
#
loop_
_entity_poly.entity_id
_entity_poly.type
_entity_poly.pdbx_seq_one_letter_code
_entity_poly.pdbx_strand_id
1 'polypeptide(L)'
;MASIHVRDLQAHARAGVDAWGRTGKEQPLLVSANLSLADRFHAAASTDRVSDDTVHYGILAKGILASLGSLEAHMGTSHVTLRQALEHLIGDVTYPASSSAPTSVRQCILVDPKKLRSASITLTLPKASLLGEGVSLSKHFSFPPDSPAYSWGICLSLHRLRVPTLIGVNDNERERKQVVIADIDVDMFDNDGDMYTSLEATVIKVTINFVAFNPPPPSPPE
;
A
#
# COMPACT_ATOMS: atom_id res chain seq x y z
N MET A 1 4.91 19.03 14.27
CA MET A 1 4.47 18.67 12.91
C MET A 1 3.04 18.22 13.02
N ALA A 2 2.15 18.77 12.21
CA ALA A 2 0.74 18.41 12.22
C ALA A 2 0.50 17.26 11.23
N SER A 3 -0.24 16.23 11.64
CA SER A 3 -0.56 15.10 10.78
C SER A 3 -2.06 14.81 10.76
N ILE A 4 -2.54 14.36 9.60
CA ILE A 4 -3.94 14.07 9.32
C ILE A 4 -4.00 12.66 8.77
N HIS A 5 -4.86 11.84 9.36
CA HIS A 5 -4.94 10.42 9.05
C HIS A 5 -6.39 10.04 8.75
N VAL A 6 -6.60 9.38 7.62
CA VAL A 6 -7.77 8.56 7.36
C VAL A 6 -7.27 7.12 7.38
N ARG A 7 -7.84 6.27 8.24
CA ARG A 7 -7.41 4.89 8.41
C ARG A 7 -8.53 3.95 8.04
N ASP A 8 -8.17 2.93 7.27
CA ASP A 8 -8.99 1.78 6.93
C ASP A 8 -10.40 2.15 6.44
N LEU A 9 -10.45 3.17 5.59
CA LEU A 9 -11.69 3.58 4.95
C LEU A 9 -12.16 2.43 4.06
N GLN A 10 -13.31 1.86 4.43
CA GLN A 10 -13.84 0.68 3.79
C GLN A 10 -14.50 1.03 2.46
N ALA A 11 -14.13 0.30 1.42
CA ALA A 11 -14.71 0.35 0.09
C ALA A 11 -14.82 -1.07 -0.47
N HIS A 12 -15.50 -1.21 -1.60
CA HIS A 12 -15.45 -2.38 -2.46
C HIS A 12 -14.90 -1.93 -3.80
N ALA A 13 -14.03 -2.73 -4.40
CA ALA A 13 -13.46 -2.43 -5.70
C ALA A 13 -13.19 -3.70 -6.50
N ARG A 14 -13.29 -3.59 -7.83
CA ARG A 14 -12.76 -4.59 -8.78
C ARG A 14 -11.30 -4.31 -9.15
N ALA A 15 -10.51 -3.91 -8.17
CA ALA A 15 -9.09 -3.62 -8.32
C ALA A 15 -8.23 -4.80 -7.84
N GLY A 16 -7.13 -5.05 -8.56
CA GLY A 16 -6.22 -6.14 -8.26
C GLY A 16 -6.73 -7.51 -8.74
N VAL A 17 -6.04 -8.55 -8.29
CA VAL A 17 -6.49 -9.95 -8.32
C VAL A 17 -6.90 -10.44 -6.92
N ASP A 18 -7.78 -11.43 -6.87
CA ASP A 18 -8.08 -12.11 -5.61
C ASP A 18 -6.95 -13.07 -5.18
N ALA A 19 -7.09 -13.72 -4.02
CA ALA A 19 -6.10 -14.65 -3.49
C ALA A 19 -5.80 -15.87 -4.39
N TRP A 20 -6.65 -16.15 -5.40
CA TRP A 20 -6.44 -17.21 -6.39
C TRP A 20 -5.90 -16.68 -7.72
N GLY A 21 -5.58 -15.39 -7.82
CA GLY A 21 -5.08 -14.75 -9.03
C GLY A 21 -6.17 -14.44 -10.06
N ARG A 22 -7.45 -14.45 -9.68
CA ARG A 22 -8.56 -14.14 -10.60
C ARG A 22 -8.77 -12.63 -10.69
N THR A 23 -8.96 -12.12 -11.90
CA THR A 23 -9.20 -10.70 -12.18
C THR A 23 -10.70 -10.35 -12.13
N GLY A 24 -10.99 -9.06 -11.99
CA GLY A 24 -12.35 -8.52 -12.16
C GLY A 24 -13.37 -8.96 -11.09
N LYS A 25 -12.89 -9.54 -9.99
CA LYS A 25 -13.72 -9.88 -8.83
C LYS A 25 -13.81 -8.68 -7.90
N GLU A 26 -15.04 -8.35 -7.52
CA GLU A 26 -15.29 -7.36 -6.48
C GLU A 26 -14.84 -7.93 -5.14
N GLN A 27 -14.04 -7.15 -4.42
CA GLN A 27 -13.51 -7.53 -3.11
C GLN A 27 -13.45 -6.32 -2.18
N PRO A 28 -13.47 -6.55 -0.85
CA PRO A 28 -13.23 -5.49 0.12
C PRO A 28 -11.87 -4.84 -0.12
N LEU A 29 -11.84 -3.52 -0.06
CA LEU A 29 -10.66 -2.68 -0.18
C LEU A 29 -10.64 -1.73 1.02
N LEU A 30 -9.50 -1.59 1.67
CA LEU A 30 -9.27 -0.59 2.71
C LEU A 30 -8.35 0.49 2.14
N VAL A 31 -8.71 1.74 2.39
CA VAL A 31 -7.87 2.89 2.00
C VAL A 31 -7.42 3.64 3.24
N SER A 32 -6.11 3.82 3.35
CA SER A 32 -5.49 4.64 4.38
C SER A 32 -4.72 5.77 3.73
N ALA A 33 -4.89 6.99 4.25
CA ALA A 33 -4.18 8.18 3.80
C ALA A 33 -3.55 8.87 5.00
N ASN A 34 -2.25 9.13 4.93
CA ASN A 34 -1.51 9.87 5.95
C ASN A 34 -0.92 11.12 5.31
N LEU A 35 -1.24 12.28 5.85
CA LEU A 35 -0.75 13.56 5.37
C LEU A 35 0.00 14.24 6.50
N SER A 36 1.21 14.67 6.24
CA SER A 36 1.97 15.54 7.13
C SER A 36 2.02 16.93 6.52
N LEU A 37 1.66 17.94 7.31
CA LEU A 37 1.76 19.32 6.89
C LEU A 37 3.17 19.89 7.11
N ALA A 38 3.54 20.84 6.27
CA ALA A 38 4.77 21.63 6.40
C ALA A 38 4.69 22.55 7.62
N ASP A 39 3.56 23.24 7.79
CA ASP A 39 3.30 24.15 8.89
C ASP A 39 2.29 23.59 9.92
N ARG A 40 2.23 24.20 11.10
CA ARG A 40 1.25 23.84 12.15
C ARG A 40 -0.08 24.59 11.92
N PHE A 41 -1.19 24.03 12.42
CA PHE A 41 -2.55 24.59 12.38
C PHE A 41 -2.76 25.86 13.25
N HIS A 42 -1.88 26.85 13.13
CA HIS A 42 -1.84 27.94 14.11
C HIS A 42 -3.11 28.81 14.07
N ALA A 43 -3.76 28.98 12.90
CA ALA A 43 -4.99 29.75 12.79
C ALA A 43 -6.18 28.93 13.29
N ALA A 44 -6.39 27.71 12.77
CA ALA A 44 -7.50 26.85 13.20
C ALA A 44 -7.50 26.54 14.70
N ALA A 45 -6.32 26.27 15.28
CA ALA A 45 -6.19 26.00 16.71
C ALA A 45 -6.47 27.24 17.57
N SER A 46 -6.17 28.44 17.07
CA SER A 46 -6.41 29.69 17.79
C SER A 46 -7.86 30.18 17.69
N THR A 47 -8.56 29.83 16.61
CA THR A 47 -9.92 30.31 16.35
C THR A 47 -11.03 29.28 16.59
N ASP A 48 -10.66 28.05 16.97
CA ASP A 48 -11.57 26.89 17.13
C ASP A 48 -12.53 26.73 15.94
N ARG A 49 -11.99 26.89 14.73
CA ARG A 49 -12.73 26.82 13.47
C ARG A 49 -11.92 26.03 12.46
N VAL A 50 -12.62 25.23 11.66
CA VAL A 50 -12.05 24.60 10.47
C VAL A 50 -11.79 25.71 9.45
N SER A 51 -10.56 26.21 9.40
CA SER A 51 -10.09 27.21 8.44
C SER A 51 -9.24 26.59 7.33
N ASP A 52 -8.91 27.40 6.31
CA ASP A 52 -8.16 27.02 5.11
C ASP A 52 -6.72 26.53 5.38
N ASP A 53 -6.25 26.58 6.64
CA ASP A 53 -4.98 26.01 7.12
C ASP A 53 -5.12 24.55 7.59
N THR A 54 -6.33 23.98 7.59
CA THR A 54 -6.60 22.57 7.93
C THR A 54 -7.06 21.76 6.71
N VAL A 55 -6.67 20.49 6.63
CA VAL A 55 -7.30 19.56 5.69
C VAL A 55 -8.49 18.91 6.38
N HIS A 56 -9.68 19.11 5.84
CA HIS A 56 -10.88 18.49 6.37
C HIS A 56 -10.87 16.98 6.06
N TYR A 57 -10.61 16.14 7.07
CA TYR A 57 -10.54 14.68 6.92
C TYR A 57 -11.83 14.07 6.31
N GLY A 58 -13.00 14.65 6.60
CA GLY A 58 -14.27 14.27 5.96
C GLY A 58 -14.34 14.58 4.44
N ILE A 59 -13.75 15.68 3.97
CA ILE A 59 -13.63 15.98 2.54
C ILE A 59 -12.62 15.01 1.90
N LEU A 60 -11.52 14.73 2.59
CA LEU A 60 -10.54 13.74 2.16
C LEU A 60 -11.17 12.36 1.98
N ALA A 61 -11.89 11.86 3.00
CA ALA A 61 -12.57 10.57 2.93
C ALA A 61 -13.62 10.51 1.82
N LYS A 62 -14.46 11.55 1.68
CA LYS A 62 -15.45 11.64 0.58
C LYS A 62 -14.78 11.68 -0.79
N GLY A 63 -13.69 12.43 -0.92
CA GLY A 63 -12.91 12.51 -2.14
C GLY A 63 -12.30 11.17 -2.53
N ILE A 64 -11.73 10.45 -1.58
CA ILE A 64 -11.19 9.09 -1.79
C ILE A 64 -12.28 8.16 -2.32
N LEU A 65 -13.45 8.12 -1.68
CA LEU A 65 -14.57 7.27 -2.12
C LEU A 65 -15.10 7.67 -3.50
N ALA A 66 -15.20 8.98 -3.77
CA ALA A 66 -15.62 9.49 -5.07
C ALA A 66 -14.61 9.16 -6.19
N SER A 67 -13.31 9.21 -5.90
CA SER A 67 -12.24 8.81 -6.83
C SER A 67 -12.34 7.33 -7.19
N LEU A 68 -12.54 6.46 -6.19
CA LEU A 68 -12.73 5.03 -6.41
C LEU A 68 -13.99 4.73 -7.22
N GLY A 69 -15.13 5.33 -6.88
CA GLY A 69 -16.37 5.14 -7.65
C GLY A 69 -16.25 5.67 -9.09
N SER A 70 -15.50 6.75 -9.29
CA SER A 70 -15.21 7.27 -10.64
C SER A 70 -14.35 6.28 -11.43
N LEU A 71 -13.30 5.72 -10.82
CA LEU A 71 -12.43 4.74 -11.47
C LEU A 71 -13.25 3.52 -11.95
N GLU A 72 -14.15 3.01 -11.12
CA GLU A 72 -15.03 1.90 -11.50
C GLU A 72 -15.96 2.25 -12.68
N ALA A 73 -16.55 3.44 -12.67
CA ALA A 73 -17.41 3.91 -13.75
C ALA A 73 -16.67 4.08 -15.08
N HIS A 74 -15.42 4.55 -15.06
CA HIS A 74 -14.63 4.78 -16.28
C HIS A 74 -14.05 3.48 -16.87
N MET A 75 -13.67 2.52 -16.03
CA MET A 75 -12.99 1.29 -16.47
C MET A 75 -13.97 0.18 -16.88
N GLY A 76 -15.24 0.27 -16.47
CA GLY A 76 -16.29 -0.66 -16.87
C GLY A 76 -15.97 -2.11 -16.52
N THR A 77 -15.73 -2.96 -17.53
CA THR A 77 -15.38 -4.38 -17.37
C THR A 77 -13.88 -4.68 -17.48
N SER A 78 -13.04 -3.68 -17.79
CA SER A 78 -11.60 -3.88 -17.91
C SER A 78 -10.99 -4.17 -16.54
N HIS A 79 -10.00 -5.07 -16.50
CA HIS A 79 -9.26 -5.34 -15.27
C HIS A 79 -8.43 -4.12 -14.89
N VAL A 80 -8.57 -3.69 -13.63
CA VAL A 80 -7.80 -2.59 -13.04
C VAL A 80 -6.81 -3.19 -12.07
N THR A 81 -5.52 -2.94 -12.27
CA THR A 81 -4.50 -3.42 -11.32
C THR A 81 -4.52 -2.59 -10.05
N LEU A 82 -4.00 -3.15 -8.95
CA LEU A 82 -3.91 -2.41 -7.68
C LEU A 82 -3.02 -1.15 -7.85
N ARG A 83 -2.00 -1.23 -8.71
CA ARG A 83 -1.14 -0.10 -9.07
C ARG A 83 -1.91 1.00 -9.78
N GLN A 84 -2.72 0.68 -10.78
CA GLN A 84 -3.53 1.66 -11.50
C GLN A 84 -4.55 2.34 -10.60
N ALA A 85 -5.19 1.58 -9.70
CA ALA A 85 -6.11 2.14 -8.72
C ALA A 85 -5.41 3.13 -7.76
N LEU A 86 -4.21 2.78 -7.29
CA LEU A 86 -3.41 3.65 -6.44
C LEU A 86 -2.98 4.93 -7.16
N GLU A 87 -2.51 4.83 -8.41
CA GLU A 87 -2.14 6.00 -9.22
C GLU A 87 -3.32 6.92 -9.53
N HIS A 88 -4.48 6.34 -9.85
CA HIS A 88 -5.70 7.12 -10.07
C HIS A 88 -6.08 7.92 -8.81
N LEU A 89 -6.09 7.25 -7.66
CA LEU A 89 -6.39 7.89 -6.38
C LEU A 89 -5.39 8.99 -6.04
N ILE A 90 -4.11 8.75 -6.30
CA ILE A 90 -3.04 9.73 -6.06
C ILE A 90 -3.15 10.93 -6.97
N GLY A 91 -3.51 10.72 -8.24
CA GLY A 91 -3.79 11.80 -9.17
C GLY A 91 -4.86 12.73 -8.62
N ASP A 92 -5.92 12.17 -8.04
CA ASP A 92 -7.03 12.93 -7.46
C ASP A 92 -6.68 13.59 -6.11
N VAL A 93 -5.81 12.96 -5.32
CA VAL A 93 -5.44 13.45 -3.99
C VAL A 93 -4.30 14.48 -4.02
N THR A 94 -3.30 14.33 -4.90
CA THR A 94 -2.02 15.05 -4.80
C THR A 94 -1.86 16.15 -5.85
N TYR A 95 -2.48 16.01 -7.03
CA TYR A 95 -2.24 16.92 -8.16
C TYR A 95 -3.47 17.80 -8.48
N PRO A 96 -3.40 19.12 -8.28
CA PRO A 96 -4.24 20.04 -9.04
C PRO A 96 -3.71 20.07 -10.47
N ALA A 97 -4.58 19.74 -11.43
CA ALA A 97 -4.26 19.59 -12.85
C ALA A 97 -3.31 20.67 -13.40
N SER A 98 -2.06 20.28 -13.70
CA SER A 98 -1.24 20.92 -14.74
C SER A 98 -1.18 20.05 -16.00
N SER A 99 -2.17 19.16 -16.17
CA SER A 99 -2.37 18.39 -17.39
C SER A 99 -3.10 19.28 -18.39
N SER A 100 -2.46 19.57 -19.51
CA SER A 100 -3.01 20.25 -20.68
C SER A 100 -4.10 19.42 -21.41
N ALA A 101 -4.87 18.62 -20.68
CA ALA A 101 -6.01 17.86 -21.19
C ALA A 101 -7.31 18.63 -20.87
N PRO A 102 -8.12 19.00 -21.89
CA PRO A 102 -9.34 19.75 -21.68
C PRO A 102 -10.50 18.79 -21.41
N THR A 103 -10.56 18.15 -20.24
CA THR A 103 -11.81 17.47 -19.82
C THR A 103 -11.88 17.33 -18.30
N SER A 104 -12.86 18.01 -17.72
CA SER A 104 -13.34 17.91 -16.34
C SER A 104 -12.35 18.35 -15.26
N VAL A 105 -12.70 19.43 -14.57
CA VAL A 105 -12.06 19.93 -13.36
C VAL A 105 -12.01 18.81 -12.31
N ARG A 106 -10.94 18.00 -12.29
CA ARG A 106 -10.61 17.15 -11.15
C ARG A 106 -10.20 18.12 -10.04
N GLN A 107 -11.17 18.49 -9.21
CA GLN A 107 -10.92 19.30 -8.03
C GLN A 107 -10.06 18.45 -7.10
N CYS A 108 -8.75 18.76 -7.05
CA CYS A 108 -7.81 18.04 -6.21
C CYS A 108 -8.34 18.03 -4.77
N ILE A 109 -8.40 16.84 -4.17
CA ILE A 109 -8.96 16.64 -2.84
C ILE A 109 -8.12 17.41 -1.80
N LEU A 110 -6.84 17.62 -2.08
CA LEU A 110 -5.93 18.49 -1.33
C LEU A 110 -5.74 19.80 -2.10
N VAL A 111 -6.20 20.89 -1.51
CA VAL A 111 -6.28 22.22 -2.15
C VAL A 111 -4.89 22.82 -2.42
N ASP A 112 -3.84 22.41 -1.69
CA ASP A 112 -2.49 22.92 -1.92
C ASP A 112 -1.39 21.90 -1.52
N PRO A 113 -0.72 21.24 -2.47
CA PRO A 113 0.38 20.32 -2.17
C PRO A 113 1.59 21.02 -1.54
N LYS A 114 1.75 22.35 -1.67
CA LYS A 114 2.83 23.11 -1.01
C LYS A 114 2.69 23.15 0.52
N LYS A 115 1.49 22.85 1.04
CA LYS A 115 1.25 22.73 2.48
C LYS A 115 1.66 21.37 3.04
N LEU A 116 2.02 20.41 2.20
CA LEU A 116 2.41 19.07 2.64
C LEU A 116 3.93 18.98 2.75
N ARG A 117 4.40 18.35 3.83
CA ARG A 117 5.78 17.88 3.97
C ARG A 117 5.92 16.45 3.48
N SER A 118 4.91 15.62 3.72
CA SER A 118 4.84 14.27 3.20
C SER A 118 3.39 13.81 3.08
N ALA A 119 3.17 12.86 2.19
CA ALA A 119 1.88 12.20 2.02
C ALA A 119 2.12 10.70 1.77
N SER A 120 1.23 9.85 2.26
CA SER A 120 1.20 8.45 1.88
C SER A 120 -0.24 8.00 1.67
N ILE A 121 -0.45 7.18 0.65
CA ILE A 121 -1.71 6.52 0.39
C ILE A 121 -1.45 5.03 0.29
N THR A 122 -2.26 4.25 1.00
CA THR A 122 -2.16 2.80 1.07
C THR A 122 -3.50 2.20 0.67
N LEU A 123 -3.46 1.30 -0.30
CA LEU A 123 -4.58 0.43 -0.67
C LEU A 123 -4.32 -0.96 -0.12
N THR A 124 -5.25 -1.51 0.66
CA THR A 124 -5.12 -2.85 1.25
C THR A 124 -6.27 -3.74 0.82
N LEU A 125 -5.94 -4.90 0.27
CA LEU A 125 -6.85 -5.97 -0.10
C LEU A 125 -6.78 -7.09 0.96
N PRO A 126 -7.65 -7.09 1.99
CA PRO A 126 -7.62 -8.07 3.08
C PRO A 126 -7.91 -9.51 2.62
N LYS A 127 -8.48 -9.69 1.43
CA LYS A 127 -8.81 -11.01 0.86
C LYS A 127 -7.91 -11.43 -0.31
N ALA A 128 -6.80 -10.72 -0.53
CA ALA A 128 -5.88 -10.99 -1.65
C ALA A 128 -4.76 -11.99 -1.31
N SER A 129 -4.66 -12.45 -0.06
CA SER A 129 -3.68 -13.46 0.37
C SER A 129 -4.39 -14.72 0.87
N LEU A 130 -3.83 -15.90 0.59
CA LEU A 130 -4.36 -17.19 1.06
C LEU A 130 -3.83 -17.56 2.44
N LEU A 131 -2.56 -17.27 2.71
CA LEU A 131 -1.88 -17.65 3.95
C LEU A 131 -1.63 -16.45 4.89
N GLY A 132 -1.84 -15.22 4.39
CA GLY A 132 -1.70 -13.98 5.15
C GLY A 132 -3.03 -13.35 5.55
N GLU A 133 -2.96 -12.11 6.01
CA GLU A 133 -4.11 -11.27 6.36
C GLU A 133 -4.46 -10.24 5.26
N GLY A 134 -3.68 -10.21 4.18
CA GLY A 134 -3.96 -9.39 3.02
C GLY A 134 -2.69 -8.90 2.34
N VAL A 135 -2.89 -8.09 1.31
CA VAL A 135 -1.84 -7.42 0.56
C VAL A 135 -2.10 -5.92 0.60
N SER A 136 -1.07 -5.10 0.71
CA SER A 136 -1.20 -3.66 0.50
C SER A 136 -0.20 -3.11 -0.49
N LEU A 137 -0.60 -2.08 -1.21
CA LEU A 137 0.28 -1.24 -2.01
C LEU A 137 0.24 0.18 -1.47
N SER A 138 1.40 0.69 -1.07
CA SER A 138 1.56 2.02 -0.51
C SER A 138 2.42 2.88 -1.42
N LYS A 139 2.02 4.12 -1.65
CA LYS A 139 2.88 5.12 -2.29
C LYS A 139 3.10 6.27 -1.33
N HIS A 140 4.36 6.65 -1.19
CA HIS A 140 4.84 7.68 -0.28
C HIS A 140 5.42 8.83 -1.09
N PHE A 141 5.17 10.05 -0.64
CA PHE A 141 5.67 11.30 -1.17
C PHE A 141 6.36 12.07 -0.06
N SER A 142 7.50 12.65 -0.37
CA SER A 142 8.19 13.61 0.48
C SER A 142 8.42 14.89 -0.32
N PHE A 143 8.02 16.00 0.29
CA PHE A 143 8.11 17.34 -0.25
C PHE A 143 9.14 18.11 0.59
N PRO A 144 10.42 18.08 0.19
CA PRO A 144 11.45 18.83 0.88
C PRO A 144 11.19 20.34 0.75
N PRO A 145 11.41 21.15 1.80
CA PRO A 145 11.16 22.59 1.77
C PRO A 145 12.13 23.33 0.83
N ASP A 146 13.34 22.80 0.65
CA ASP A 146 14.44 23.45 -0.05
C ASP A 146 14.55 23.06 -1.53
N SER A 147 13.64 22.23 -2.04
CA SER A 147 13.66 21.76 -3.41
C SER A 147 12.26 21.72 -4.02
N PRO A 148 12.08 22.20 -5.26
CA PRO A 148 10.82 22.05 -5.98
C PRO A 148 10.58 20.60 -6.42
N ALA A 149 11.58 19.72 -6.35
CA ALA A 149 11.44 18.31 -6.66
C ALA A 149 10.91 17.53 -5.45
N TYR A 150 9.88 16.72 -5.67
CA TYR A 150 9.41 15.74 -4.70
C TYR A 150 10.10 14.40 -4.92
N SER A 151 10.33 13.65 -3.86
CA SER A 151 10.75 12.25 -3.94
C SER A 151 9.56 11.35 -3.63
N TRP A 152 9.49 10.19 -4.27
CA TRP A 152 8.43 9.22 -4.02
C TRP A 152 8.99 7.80 -3.98
N GLY A 153 8.23 6.91 -3.36
CA GLY A 153 8.52 5.48 -3.31
C GLY A 153 7.23 4.68 -3.24
N ILE A 154 7.26 3.45 -3.76
CA ILE A 154 6.14 2.50 -3.68
C ILE A 154 6.63 1.27 -2.92
N CYS A 155 5.78 0.77 -2.02
CA CYS A 155 6.03 -0.44 -1.25
C CYS A 155 4.86 -1.41 -1.42
N LEU A 156 5.16 -2.64 -1.83
CA LEU A 156 4.22 -3.75 -1.83
C LEU A 156 4.43 -4.57 -0.56
N SER A 157 3.37 -4.78 0.21
CA SER A 157 3.43 -5.51 1.48
C SER A 157 2.49 -6.71 1.48
N LEU A 158 3.00 -7.87 1.92
CA LEU A 158 2.20 -9.04 2.32
C LEU A 158 2.12 -9.07 3.84
N HIS A 159 0.90 -9.07 4.37
CA HIS A 159 0.67 -8.94 5.81
C HIS A 159 0.50 -10.31 6.46
N ARG A 160 1.26 -10.54 7.54
CA ARG A 160 1.10 -11.64 8.50
C ARG A 160 0.99 -13.01 7.83
N LEU A 161 1.88 -13.27 6.88
CA LEU A 161 1.97 -14.53 6.16
C LEU A 161 2.32 -15.66 7.13
N ARG A 162 1.47 -16.69 7.20
CA ARG A 162 1.66 -17.87 8.06
C ARG A 162 2.44 -18.93 7.29
N VAL A 163 3.74 -19.03 7.56
CA VAL A 163 4.65 -19.92 6.83
C VAL A 163 5.18 -21.04 7.72
N PRO A 164 4.84 -22.32 7.44
CA PRO A 164 5.44 -23.46 8.12
C PRO A 164 6.94 -23.56 7.82
N THR A 165 7.76 -23.33 8.83
CA THR A 165 9.22 -23.20 8.72
C THR A 165 9.90 -24.16 9.69
N LEU A 166 10.99 -24.78 9.24
CA LEU A 166 11.85 -25.55 10.16
C LEU A 166 12.77 -24.58 10.90
N ILE A 167 12.61 -24.48 12.22
CA ILE A 167 13.40 -23.57 13.06
C ILE A 167 14.08 -24.43 14.12
N GLY A 168 15.40 -24.40 14.15
CA GLY A 168 16.16 -25.13 15.16
C GLY A 168 17.61 -25.33 14.81
N VAL A 169 18.47 -25.27 15.82
CA VAL A 169 19.88 -25.66 15.68
C VAL A 169 20.02 -27.16 15.95
N ASN A 170 19.31 -27.67 16.96
CA ASN A 170 19.40 -29.05 17.39
C ASN A 170 18.53 -30.00 16.55
N ASP A 171 18.90 -31.29 16.53
CA ASP A 171 18.19 -32.29 15.73
C ASP A 171 16.72 -32.45 16.14
N ASN A 172 16.43 -32.40 17.44
CA ASN A 172 15.06 -32.49 17.97
C ASN A 172 14.19 -31.29 17.55
N GLU A 173 14.77 -30.09 17.39
CA GLU A 173 14.06 -28.90 16.92
C GLU A 173 13.77 -28.97 15.40
N ARG A 174 14.51 -29.80 14.66
CA ARG A 174 14.40 -30.01 13.22
C ARG A 174 13.42 -31.12 12.82
N GLU A 175 12.75 -31.76 13.78
CA GLU A 175 11.79 -32.84 13.51
C GLU A 175 10.44 -32.33 12.99
N ARG A 176 10.06 -31.09 13.33
CA ARG A 176 8.75 -30.53 12.97
C ARG A 176 8.84 -29.08 12.56
N LYS A 177 8.02 -28.70 11.59
CA LYS A 177 7.85 -27.30 11.18
C LYS A 177 7.02 -26.55 12.21
N GLN A 178 7.46 -25.34 12.54
CA GLN A 178 6.77 -24.38 13.37
C GLN A 178 6.16 -23.31 12.46
N VAL A 179 4.97 -22.81 12.79
CA VAL A 179 4.35 -21.73 12.00
C VAL A 179 5.00 -20.41 12.37
N VAL A 180 5.64 -19.78 11.40
CA VAL A 180 6.17 -18.41 11.51
C VAL A 180 5.15 -17.45 10.93
N ILE A 181 4.96 -16.32 11.59
CA ILE A 181 4.19 -15.20 11.05
C ILE A 181 5.21 -14.16 10.58
N ALA A 182 5.19 -13.86 9.28
CA ALA A 182 6.12 -12.91 8.67
C ALA A 182 5.37 -11.86 7.85
N ASP A 183 5.81 -10.61 7.97
CA ASP A 183 5.45 -9.52 7.06
C ASP A 183 6.55 -9.41 6.00
N ILE A 184 6.16 -9.11 4.76
CA ILE A 184 7.09 -9.01 3.63
C ILE A 184 6.84 -7.70 2.92
N ASP A 185 7.84 -6.82 2.97
CA ASP A 185 7.81 -5.53 2.31
C ASP A 185 8.80 -5.53 1.13
N VAL A 186 8.32 -5.12 -0.04
CA VAL A 186 9.12 -4.90 -1.24
C VAL A 186 9.14 -3.42 -1.52
N ASP A 187 10.21 -2.77 -1.09
CA ASP A 187 10.46 -1.36 -1.39
C ASP A 187 10.81 -1.13 -2.86
N MET A 188 10.60 0.10 -3.32
CA MET A 188 10.84 0.51 -4.70
C MET A 188 10.11 -0.38 -5.72
N PHE A 189 8.91 -0.83 -5.36
CA PHE A 189 8.12 -1.71 -6.18
C PHE A 189 7.66 -1.00 -7.47
N ASP A 190 8.26 -1.40 -8.60
CA ASP A 190 8.03 -0.82 -9.91
C ASP A 190 7.49 -1.87 -10.89
N ASN A 191 6.31 -2.40 -10.57
CA ASN A 191 5.58 -3.27 -11.48
C ASN A 191 4.12 -2.81 -11.59
N ASP A 192 3.60 -2.78 -12.81
CA ASP A 192 2.23 -2.36 -13.07
C ASP A 192 1.20 -3.48 -12.91
N GLY A 193 1.65 -4.74 -12.85
CA GLY A 193 0.82 -5.93 -12.70
C GLY A 193 0.68 -6.40 -11.25
N ASP A 194 -0.37 -7.18 -11.01
CA ASP A 194 -0.66 -7.75 -9.70
C ASP A 194 0.13 -9.06 -9.46
N MET A 195 1.36 -8.94 -8.98
CA MET A 195 2.28 -10.06 -8.79
C MET A 195 2.37 -10.61 -7.36
N TYR A 196 1.61 -10.04 -6.41
CA TYR A 196 1.64 -10.45 -5.01
C TYR A 196 1.26 -11.91 -4.77
N THR A 197 0.39 -12.50 -5.60
CA THR A 197 0.05 -13.94 -5.52
C THR A 197 1.24 -14.82 -5.89
N SER A 198 2.01 -14.42 -6.92
CA SER A 198 3.23 -15.11 -7.33
C SER A 198 4.37 -14.92 -6.33
N LEU A 199 4.45 -13.73 -5.71
CA LEU A 199 5.39 -13.44 -4.64
C LEU A 199 5.10 -14.31 -3.40
N GLU A 200 3.85 -14.40 -2.97
CA GLU A 200 3.41 -15.27 -1.87
C GLU A 200 3.81 -16.73 -2.14
N ALA A 201 3.50 -17.25 -3.33
CA ALA A 201 3.87 -18.61 -3.75
C ALA A 201 5.41 -18.84 -3.72
N THR A 202 6.18 -17.84 -4.12
CA THR A 202 7.65 -17.90 -4.11
C THR A 202 8.20 -17.96 -2.69
N VAL A 203 7.68 -17.14 -1.78
CA VAL A 203 8.09 -17.14 -0.37
C VAL A 203 7.84 -18.50 0.27
N ILE A 204 6.67 -19.08 0.03
CA ILE A 204 6.31 -20.42 0.53
C ILE A 204 7.27 -21.46 -0.03
N LYS A 205 7.55 -21.43 -1.34
CA LYS A 205 8.46 -22.36 -2.00
C LYS A 205 9.88 -22.27 -1.42
N VAL A 206 10.41 -21.07 -1.24
CA VAL A 206 11.75 -20.86 -0.66
C VAL A 206 11.79 -21.39 0.77
N THR A 207 10.77 -21.10 1.58
CA THR A 207 10.75 -21.50 3.00
C THR A 207 10.56 -23.01 3.18
N ILE A 208 9.83 -23.67 2.26
CA ILE A 208 9.68 -25.13 2.26
C ILE A 208 10.96 -25.83 1.80
N ASN A 209 11.66 -25.27 0.81
CA ASN A 209 12.84 -25.90 0.19
C ASN A 209 14.17 -25.55 0.88
N PHE A 210 14.19 -24.63 1.86
CA PHE A 210 15.34 -24.40 2.74
C PHE A 210 15.49 -25.58 3.74
N VAL A 211 15.78 -26.76 3.20
CA VAL A 211 16.27 -27.93 3.93
C VAL A 211 17.51 -28.41 3.18
N ALA A 212 18.67 -28.01 3.68
CA ALA A 212 19.98 -28.68 3.61
C ALA A 212 21.13 -27.65 3.58
N PHE A 213 21.43 -27.04 4.74
CA PHE A 213 22.84 -26.77 5.02
C PHE A 213 23.44 -28.14 5.38
N ASN A 214 24.03 -28.83 4.41
CA ASN A 214 24.78 -30.05 4.68
C ASN A 214 25.95 -29.68 5.59
N PRO A 215 26.09 -30.26 6.79
CA PRO A 215 27.31 -30.11 7.56
C PRO A 215 28.49 -30.66 6.73
N PRO A 216 29.69 -30.08 6.85
CA PRO A 216 30.87 -30.60 6.16
C PRO A 216 31.11 -32.07 6.58
N PRO A 217 31.58 -32.93 5.67
CA PRO A 217 31.84 -34.32 5.97
C PRO A 217 32.83 -34.44 7.15
N PRO A 218 32.66 -35.44 8.04
CA PRO A 218 33.59 -35.64 9.14
C PRO A 218 35.00 -35.87 8.60
N SER A 219 35.97 -35.18 9.18
CA SER A 219 37.39 -35.35 8.86
C SER A 219 37.79 -36.82 9.05
N PRO A 220 38.60 -37.38 8.15
CA PRO A 220 39.02 -38.77 8.24
C PRO A 220 39.78 -39.02 9.56
N PRO A 221 39.66 -40.23 10.14
CA PRO A 221 40.40 -40.58 11.35
C PRO A 221 41.92 -40.55 11.08
N GLU A 222 42.65 -39.93 12.01
CA GLU A 222 44.13 -39.96 12.08
C GLU A 222 44.67 -41.37 12.39
#